data_AF-A0A7Y3TKF3-F1
#
_entry.id   AF-A0A7Y3TKF3-F1
#
_cell.length_a   1.000
_cell.length_b   1.000
_cell.length_c   1.000
_cell.angle_alpha   90.00
_cell.angle_beta   90.00
_cell.angle_gamma   90.00
#
_symmetry.space_group_name_H-M   'P 1'
#
loop_
_entity.id
_entity.type
_entity.pdbx_description
1 polymer ?
#
loop_
_entity_poly.entity_id
_entity_poly.type
_entity_poly.pdbx_seq_one_letter_code
_entity_poly.pdbx_strand_id
1 'polypeptide(L)'
;MNPTQPNTTFTDLALLSEEKTNHPAELILANKKLAQQIEDRGKRAAELVIANTELAFQNKEKEKRAAELVIANNELAFQNKEKEKRAAELVIANRELAFQNKEKEKRAAELLIANIELTYQNEEKEKRAAELIVANKELAFQNREKEKRAAELVIANSELAFQNKEKEKRAAELVIANSELAFQNKEKEKRATELLIANIELTFQNKEKEQRAAELILANTELAFQNEEKEKQAAALLIANKELDSFTYISSHHLQEPLRKIQVFSNRILTDEHQNLSTKGQYYFKRTEIAAARLQTLLNDLLTYSQTNSTDKKFVDTNLNTIVQKVVLDLKDDIEEKKAIVEVSVLGNATVIPLQFKELLKNLICNSLKFSRPGFPPHIIIKNHIPFARSKDRNQSKSGYYAHISISDNGIGFDPQFKDRIFELFQCLHTNSEYEGTGIGLAIVKKIVQNHNGIITTTSQLNQGATFDISIPISGE
;
A
#
# COMPACT_ATOMS: atom_id res chain seq x y z
N MET A 1 102.43 -79.37 177.26
CA MET A 1 103.74 -79.73 177.89
C MET A 1 103.55 -81.04 178.65
N ASN A 2 104.63 -81.83 178.80
CA ASN A 2 104.68 -83.24 179.24
C ASN A 2 104.16 -83.50 180.68
N PRO A 3 104.02 -84.76 181.15
CA PRO A 3 103.40 -85.97 180.55
C PRO A 3 102.36 -86.68 181.50
N THR A 4 101.80 -87.83 181.06
CA THR A 4 101.18 -88.93 181.86
C THR A 4 99.79 -88.79 182.53
N GLN A 5 99.13 -89.96 182.74
CA GLN A 5 97.74 -90.26 183.20
C GLN A 5 97.63 -90.38 184.76
N PRO A 6 96.63 -91.04 185.43
CA PRO A 6 95.14 -91.23 185.29
C PRO A 6 94.35 -91.01 186.66
N ASN A 7 93.07 -91.47 186.75
CA ASN A 7 92.31 -91.88 187.99
C ASN A 7 91.81 -90.79 189.01
N THR A 8 90.92 -91.02 190.02
CA THR A 8 90.47 -92.26 190.78
C THR A 8 89.04 -92.15 191.42
N THR A 9 88.56 -93.25 192.03
CA THR A 9 87.32 -93.53 192.85
C THR A 9 87.46 -93.16 194.36
N PHE A 10 86.51 -93.33 195.32
CA PHE A 10 86.06 -94.57 196.05
C PHE A 10 85.10 -94.20 197.25
N THR A 11 83.96 -94.90 197.55
CA THR A 11 83.62 -95.90 198.66
C THR A 11 83.49 -95.36 200.12
N ASP A 12 82.90 -96.01 201.15
CA ASP A 12 82.81 -97.46 201.55
C ASP A 12 81.61 -97.89 202.45
N LEU A 13 81.50 -99.21 202.70
CA LEU A 13 80.45 -99.92 203.49
C LEU A 13 81.10 -100.97 204.41
N ALA A 14 80.94 -100.92 205.75
CA ALA A 14 81.47 -101.94 206.67
C ALA A 14 80.72 -102.07 208.01
N LEU A 15 80.31 -103.30 208.41
CA LEU A 15 79.97 -103.66 209.80
C LEU A 15 79.98 -105.20 210.04
N LEU A 16 81.10 -105.71 210.56
CA LEU A 16 81.22 -106.85 211.48
C LEU A 16 82.09 -106.28 212.62
N SER A 17 81.50 -105.93 213.75
CA SER A 17 81.26 -106.79 214.92
C SER A 17 82.45 -106.81 215.88
N GLU A 18 82.09 -106.83 217.16
CA GLU A 18 82.94 -107.17 218.30
C GLU A 18 83.87 -106.08 218.89
N GLU A 19 83.53 -105.80 220.15
CA GLU A 19 84.39 -105.44 221.27
C GLU A 19 84.86 -103.99 221.47
N LYS A 20 83.94 -103.26 222.13
CA LYS A 20 84.22 -102.57 223.41
C LYS A 20 85.07 -101.29 223.29
N THR A 21 84.34 -100.22 222.94
CA THR A 21 84.70 -98.79 223.01
C THR A 21 85.92 -98.32 222.18
N ASN A 22 85.98 -98.31 220.84
CA ASN A 22 85.11 -98.71 219.72
C ASN A 22 83.70 -98.09 219.49
N HIS A 23 83.59 -97.35 218.36
CA HIS A 23 82.63 -97.39 217.21
C HIS A 23 81.07 -97.40 217.42
N PRO A 24 80.19 -97.04 216.44
CA PRO A 24 80.24 -96.18 215.22
C PRO A 24 79.01 -95.19 215.07
N ALA A 25 78.75 -94.55 213.90
CA ALA A 25 77.60 -93.62 213.68
C ALA A 25 77.05 -93.49 212.22
N GLU A 26 75.72 -93.59 211.99
CA GLU A 26 74.92 -93.05 210.83
C GLU A 26 73.42 -93.45 210.94
N LEU A 27 72.42 -92.52 210.94
CA LEU A 27 70.98 -92.77 210.53
C LEU A 27 69.94 -91.61 210.68
N ILE A 28 70.20 -90.52 211.42
CA ILE A 28 69.12 -89.61 211.90
C ILE A 28 68.44 -88.70 210.84
N LEU A 29 69.02 -88.46 209.65
CA LEU A 29 68.55 -87.38 208.74
C LEU A 29 67.68 -87.83 207.54
N ALA A 30 67.56 -89.13 207.25
CA ALA A 30 66.99 -89.61 205.97
C ALA A 30 65.45 -89.53 205.88
N ASN A 31 64.72 -90.01 206.89
CA ASN A 31 63.27 -90.23 206.77
C ASN A 31 62.42 -88.95 206.73
N LYS A 32 62.95 -87.80 207.17
CA LYS A 32 62.24 -86.51 207.05
C LYS A 32 62.39 -85.86 205.67
N LYS A 33 63.32 -86.34 204.82
CA LYS A 33 63.50 -85.87 203.43
C LYS A 33 62.68 -86.66 202.39
N LEU A 34 62.32 -87.92 202.65
CA LEU A 34 61.58 -88.73 201.67
C LEU A 34 60.12 -88.27 201.46
N ALA A 35 59.41 -87.90 202.52
CA ALA A 35 58.01 -87.46 202.41
C ALA A 35 57.88 -86.20 201.52
N GLN A 36 58.85 -85.30 201.58
CA GLN A 36 58.85 -84.04 200.83
C GLN A 36 59.23 -84.21 199.35
N GLN A 37 59.72 -85.40 198.92
CA GLN A 37 59.95 -85.72 197.51
C GLN A 37 58.71 -86.22 196.75
N ILE A 38 57.62 -86.53 197.44
CA ILE A 38 56.39 -87.03 196.80
C ILE A 38 55.53 -85.87 196.27
N GLU A 39 55.54 -84.71 196.93
CA GLU A 39 54.72 -83.56 196.54
C GLU A 39 55.23 -82.84 195.27
N ASP A 40 56.55 -82.73 195.10
CA ASP A 40 57.16 -82.06 193.93
C ASP A 40 57.04 -82.85 192.62
N ARG A 41 56.83 -84.17 192.67
CA ARG A 41 56.60 -84.98 191.45
C ARG A 41 55.22 -84.74 190.83
N GLY A 42 54.23 -84.28 191.61
CA GLY A 42 52.90 -83.95 191.08
C GLY A 42 52.90 -82.70 190.19
N LYS A 43 53.66 -81.66 190.56
CA LYS A 43 53.65 -80.37 189.85
C LYS A 43 54.34 -80.43 188.48
N ARG A 44 55.39 -81.24 188.31
CA ARG A 44 56.10 -81.41 187.03
C ARG A 44 55.30 -82.13 185.94
N ALA A 45 54.21 -82.82 186.27
CA ALA A 45 53.34 -83.46 185.28
C ALA A 45 52.45 -82.45 184.52
N ALA A 46 52.15 -81.29 185.12
CA ALA A 46 51.24 -80.30 184.53
C ALA A 46 51.91 -79.43 183.44
N GLU A 47 53.18 -79.06 183.60
CA GLU A 47 53.88 -78.17 182.66
C GLU A 47 54.17 -78.83 181.30
N LEU A 48 54.42 -80.14 181.28
CA LEU A 48 54.75 -80.90 180.06
C LEU A 48 53.58 -81.06 179.07
N VAL A 49 52.33 -80.92 179.54
CA VAL A 49 51.14 -80.99 178.67
C VAL A 49 50.96 -79.70 177.88
N ILE A 50 51.29 -78.54 178.48
CA ILE A 50 51.13 -77.21 177.86
C ILE A 50 52.16 -77.02 176.73
N ALA A 51 53.41 -77.45 176.94
CA ALA A 51 54.47 -77.35 175.92
C ALA A 51 54.15 -78.13 174.62
N ASN A 52 53.45 -79.27 174.72
CA ASN A 52 53.08 -80.08 173.55
C ASN A 52 51.90 -79.53 172.75
N THR A 53 51.00 -78.75 173.36
CA THR A 53 49.90 -78.11 172.62
C THR A 53 50.36 -76.89 171.80
N GLU A 54 51.35 -76.14 172.29
CA GLU A 54 51.93 -74.98 171.58
C GLU A 54 52.62 -75.41 170.26
N LEU A 55 53.39 -76.50 170.31
CA LEU A 55 54.17 -77.01 169.18
C LEU A 55 53.29 -77.52 168.02
N ALA A 56 52.09 -78.03 168.31
CA ALA A 56 51.14 -78.46 167.30
C ALA A 56 50.54 -77.29 166.49
N PHE A 57 50.46 -76.09 167.09
CA PHE A 57 49.91 -74.91 166.41
C PHE A 57 50.87 -74.37 165.33
N GLN A 58 52.17 -74.27 165.63
CA GLN A 58 53.16 -73.69 164.72
C GLN A 58 53.34 -74.49 163.41
N ASN A 59 53.21 -75.82 163.44
CA ASN A 59 53.31 -76.64 162.22
C ASN A 59 52.14 -76.35 161.25
N LYS A 60 50.94 -76.07 161.77
CA LYS A 60 49.75 -75.81 160.95
C LYS A 60 49.81 -74.47 160.20
N GLU A 61 50.59 -73.51 160.69
CA GLU A 61 50.76 -72.21 160.03
C GLU A 61 51.75 -72.27 158.84
N LYS A 62 52.79 -73.12 158.93
CA LYS A 62 53.78 -73.29 157.85
C LYS A 62 53.20 -73.91 156.58
N GLU A 63 52.28 -74.87 156.69
CA GLU A 63 51.60 -75.46 155.53
C GLU A 63 50.80 -74.41 154.74
N LYS A 64 50.18 -73.45 155.42
CA LYS A 64 49.43 -72.36 154.76
C LYS A 64 50.32 -71.49 153.86
N ARG A 65 51.49 -71.06 154.36
CA ARG A 65 52.42 -70.21 153.57
C ARG A 65 53.01 -70.93 152.35
N ALA A 66 53.16 -72.25 152.42
CA ALA A 66 53.63 -73.03 151.26
C ALA A 66 52.61 -73.02 150.11
N ALA A 67 51.30 -73.01 150.40
CA ALA A 67 50.24 -72.99 149.39
C ALA A 67 50.14 -71.65 148.64
N GLU A 68 50.33 -70.51 149.31
CA GLU A 68 50.20 -69.18 148.70
C GLU A 68 51.27 -68.91 147.62
N LEU A 69 52.51 -69.38 147.84
CA LEU A 69 53.62 -69.20 146.88
C LEU A 69 53.41 -69.94 145.55
N VAL A 70 52.68 -71.06 145.55
CA VAL A 70 52.36 -71.82 144.32
C VAL A 70 51.39 -71.03 143.43
N ILE A 71 50.44 -70.33 144.05
CA ILE A 71 49.44 -69.52 143.32
C ILE A 71 50.13 -68.33 142.62
N ALA A 72 51.01 -67.61 143.33
CA ALA A 72 51.73 -66.45 142.78
C ALA A 72 52.59 -66.78 141.55
N ASN A 73 53.24 -67.95 141.52
CA ASN A 73 54.03 -68.37 140.35
C ASN A 73 53.16 -68.69 139.11
N ASN A 74 51.96 -69.24 139.30
CA ASN A 74 51.04 -69.53 138.20
C ASN A 74 50.48 -68.24 137.56
N GLU A 75 50.17 -67.23 138.38
CA GLU A 75 49.73 -65.90 137.94
C GLU A 75 50.77 -65.22 137.00
N LEU A 76 52.04 -65.28 137.40
CA LEU A 76 53.15 -64.61 136.69
C LEU A 76 53.44 -65.26 135.32
N ALA A 77 53.26 -66.58 135.21
CA ALA A 77 53.36 -67.31 133.95
C ALA A 77 52.26 -66.91 132.94
N PHE A 78 51.04 -66.58 133.42
CA PHE A 78 49.94 -66.14 132.56
C PHE A 78 50.22 -64.77 131.93
N GLN A 79 50.71 -63.80 132.70
CA GLN A 79 50.99 -62.44 132.21
C GLN A 79 52.07 -62.41 131.10
N ASN A 80 53.08 -63.28 131.16
CA ASN A 80 54.10 -63.37 130.11
C ASN A 80 53.51 -63.85 128.77
N LYS A 81 52.60 -64.84 128.81
CA LYS A 81 51.87 -65.32 127.61
C LYS A 81 51.01 -64.24 126.96
N GLU A 82 50.45 -63.33 127.74
CA GLU A 82 49.64 -62.23 127.19
C GLU A 82 50.50 -61.15 126.50
N LYS A 83 51.70 -60.86 127.05
CA LYS A 83 52.65 -59.93 126.42
C LYS A 83 53.17 -60.42 125.07
N GLU A 84 53.46 -61.71 124.93
CA GLU A 84 53.85 -62.30 123.64
C GLU A 84 52.78 -62.11 122.56
N LYS A 85 51.48 -62.27 122.90
CA LYS A 85 50.38 -62.01 121.97
C LYS A 85 50.35 -60.56 121.50
N ARG A 86 50.41 -59.59 122.41
CA ARG A 86 50.39 -58.15 122.04
C ARG A 86 51.61 -57.74 121.21
N ALA A 87 52.77 -58.35 121.44
CA ALA A 87 53.96 -58.14 120.62
C ALA A 87 53.75 -58.66 119.18
N ALA A 88 53.11 -59.80 118.99
CA ALA A 88 52.79 -60.35 117.67
C ALA A 88 51.79 -59.48 116.90
N GLU A 89 50.74 -58.96 117.57
CA GLU A 89 49.74 -58.05 116.97
C GLU A 89 50.38 -56.76 116.43
N LEU A 90 51.31 -56.15 117.18
CA LEU A 90 52.03 -54.95 116.75
C LEU A 90 52.90 -55.18 115.49
N VAL A 91 53.48 -56.36 115.33
CA VAL A 91 54.26 -56.72 114.12
C VAL A 91 53.34 -56.81 112.88
N ILE A 92 52.11 -57.29 113.05
CA ILE A 92 51.11 -57.35 111.97
C ILE A 92 50.67 -55.92 111.60
N ALA A 93 50.31 -55.08 112.57
CA ALA A 93 49.90 -53.69 112.33
C ALA A 93 50.97 -52.84 111.61
N ASN A 94 52.26 -53.05 111.93
CA ASN A 94 53.36 -52.37 111.25
C ASN A 94 53.59 -52.83 109.80
N ARG A 95 53.37 -54.13 109.49
CA ARG A 95 53.31 -54.59 108.09
C ARG A 95 52.12 -53.98 107.35
N GLU A 96 51.00 -53.88 108.05
CA GLU A 96 49.79 -53.12 107.73
C GLU A 96 50.08 -51.74 107.09
N LEU A 97 50.62 -50.85 107.91
CA LEU A 97 50.97 -49.48 107.54
C LEU A 97 52.01 -49.39 106.41
N ALA A 98 53.00 -50.30 106.39
CA ALA A 98 54.01 -50.33 105.34
C ALA A 98 53.43 -50.67 103.96
N PHE A 99 52.38 -51.51 103.90
CA PHE A 99 51.65 -51.78 102.66
C PHE A 99 50.85 -50.56 102.19
N GLN A 100 50.08 -49.93 103.08
CA GLN A 100 49.27 -48.76 102.75
C GLN A 100 50.12 -47.58 102.24
N ASN A 101 51.31 -47.36 102.80
CA ASN A 101 52.21 -46.31 102.33
C ASN A 101 52.72 -46.57 100.91
N LYS A 102 53.10 -47.82 100.58
CA LYS A 102 53.47 -48.19 99.20
C LYS A 102 52.32 -48.03 98.21
N GLU A 103 51.07 -48.26 98.63
CA GLU A 103 49.91 -48.05 97.78
C GLU A 103 49.65 -46.55 97.52
N LYS A 104 49.83 -45.70 98.54
CA LYS A 104 49.74 -44.24 98.40
C LYS A 104 50.81 -43.68 97.47
N GLU A 105 52.05 -44.18 97.56
CA GLU A 105 53.14 -43.81 96.64
C GLU A 105 52.79 -44.13 95.18
N LYS A 106 52.20 -45.31 94.91
CA LYS A 106 51.72 -45.67 93.57
C LYS A 106 50.63 -44.73 93.07
N ARG A 107 49.59 -44.48 93.87
CA ARG A 107 48.50 -43.55 93.51
C ARG A 107 49.01 -42.12 93.27
N ALA A 108 50.03 -41.67 94.01
CA ALA A 108 50.66 -40.37 93.79
C ALA A 108 51.42 -40.31 92.45
N ALA A 109 52.11 -41.39 92.07
CA ALA A 109 52.77 -41.49 90.76
C ALA A 109 51.75 -41.55 89.60
N GLU A 110 50.64 -42.28 89.76
CA GLU A 110 49.54 -42.33 88.79
C GLU A 110 48.90 -40.94 88.57
N LEU A 111 48.65 -40.19 89.65
CA LEU A 111 48.15 -38.81 89.57
C LEU A 111 49.13 -37.85 88.89
N LEU A 112 50.44 -38.03 89.08
CA LEU A 112 51.46 -37.23 88.39
C LEU A 112 51.40 -37.45 86.87
N ILE A 113 51.28 -38.71 86.43
CA ILE A 113 51.16 -39.07 85.01
C ILE A 113 49.86 -38.49 84.43
N ALA A 114 48.74 -38.65 85.13
CA ALA A 114 47.45 -38.10 84.69
C ALA A 114 47.47 -36.55 84.55
N ASN A 115 48.16 -35.84 85.45
CA ASN A 115 48.33 -34.39 85.33
C ASN A 115 49.19 -34.00 84.13
N ILE A 116 50.28 -34.73 83.85
CA ILE A 116 51.13 -34.50 82.66
C ILE A 116 50.31 -34.71 81.39
N GLU A 117 49.52 -35.79 81.32
CA GLU A 117 48.65 -36.07 80.17
C GLU A 117 47.58 -34.99 79.99
N LEU A 118 46.95 -34.51 81.07
CA LEU A 118 45.99 -33.39 81.02
C LEU A 118 46.64 -32.09 80.52
N THR A 119 47.87 -31.77 80.93
CA THR A 119 48.58 -30.59 80.39
C THR A 119 48.84 -30.72 78.89
N TYR A 120 49.28 -31.88 78.42
CA TYR A 120 49.48 -32.13 76.99
C TYR A 120 48.18 -32.01 76.19
N GLN A 121 47.08 -32.60 76.67
CA GLN A 121 45.77 -32.49 76.03
C GLN A 121 45.26 -31.05 75.97
N ASN A 122 45.58 -30.22 76.96
CA ASN A 122 45.20 -28.80 76.95
C ASN A 122 46.02 -28.00 75.94
N GLU A 123 47.34 -28.19 75.87
CA GLU A 123 48.18 -27.57 74.83
C GLU A 123 47.73 -27.96 73.42
N GLU A 124 47.34 -29.22 73.20
CA GLU A 124 46.84 -29.67 71.90
C GLU A 124 45.48 -29.02 71.56
N LYS A 125 44.58 -28.87 72.54
CA LYS A 125 43.31 -28.14 72.37
C LYS A 125 43.54 -26.66 72.06
N GLU A 126 44.51 -26.01 72.69
CA GLU A 126 44.86 -24.61 72.38
C GLU A 126 45.39 -24.46 70.94
N LYS A 127 46.27 -25.38 70.49
CA LYS A 127 46.76 -25.41 69.11
C LYS A 127 45.61 -25.59 68.10
N ARG A 128 44.72 -26.58 68.32
CA ARG A 128 43.53 -26.79 67.49
C ARG A 128 42.57 -25.60 67.51
N ALA A 129 42.41 -24.92 68.65
CA ALA A 129 41.60 -23.71 68.75
C ALA A 129 42.20 -22.54 67.93
N ALA A 130 43.52 -22.37 67.97
CA ALA A 130 44.22 -21.38 67.14
C ALA A 130 44.08 -21.68 65.63
N GLU A 131 44.23 -22.94 65.22
CA GLU A 131 43.99 -23.39 63.84
C GLU A 131 42.56 -23.11 63.39
N LEU A 132 41.56 -23.41 64.21
CA LEU A 132 40.15 -23.10 63.93
C LEU A 132 39.88 -21.59 63.81
N ILE A 133 40.56 -20.74 64.59
CA ILE A 133 40.47 -19.28 64.46
C ILE A 133 41.03 -18.82 63.11
N VAL A 134 42.14 -19.40 62.64
CA VAL A 134 42.72 -19.09 61.32
C VAL A 134 41.79 -19.57 60.20
N ALA A 135 41.30 -20.81 60.28
CA ALA A 135 40.38 -21.38 59.31
C ALA A 135 39.06 -20.56 59.21
N ASN A 136 38.51 -20.12 60.34
CA ASN A 136 37.32 -19.27 60.37
C ASN A 136 37.57 -17.87 59.77
N LYS A 137 38.76 -17.28 59.98
CA LYS A 137 39.15 -16.01 59.34
C LYS A 137 39.27 -16.14 57.83
N GLU A 138 39.91 -17.22 57.35
CA GLU A 138 40.04 -17.53 55.93
C GLU A 138 38.66 -17.78 55.28
N LEU A 139 37.80 -18.57 55.92
CA LEU A 139 36.45 -18.84 55.43
C LEU A 139 35.58 -17.56 55.39
N ALA A 140 35.73 -16.66 56.36
CA ALA A 140 35.09 -15.34 56.33
C ALA A 140 35.61 -14.44 55.20
N PHE A 141 36.91 -14.50 54.87
CA PHE A 141 37.47 -13.80 53.71
C PHE A 141 36.93 -14.36 52.38
N GLN A 142 36.93 -15.68 52.22
CA GLN A 142 36.38 -16.35 51.04
C GLN A 142 34.88 -16.06 50.84
N ASN A 143 34.11 -15.97 51.91
CA ASN A 143 32.70 -15.59 51.83
C ASN A 143 32.52 -14.14 51.34
N ARG A 144 33.31 -13.17 51.85
CA ARG A 144 33.30 -11.79 51.35
C ARG A 144 33.69 -11.68 49.87
N GLU A 145 34.68 -12.46 49.43
CA GLU A 145 35.05 -12.50 48.00
C GLU A 145 33.95 -13.13 47.13
N LYS A 146 33.25 -14.17 47.63
CA LYS A 146 32.06 -14.73 46.95
C LYS A 146 30.91 -13.73 46.89
N GLU A 147 30.66 -12.96 47.96
CA GLU A 147 29.65 -11.90 48.00
C GLU A 147 29.94 -10.80 46.95
N LYS A 148 31.19 -10.34 46.84
CA LYS A 148 31.59 -9.39 45.79
C LYS A 148 31.34 -9.95 44.39
N ARG A 149 31.82 -11.16 44.09
CA ARG A 149 31.62 -11.81 42.79
C ARG A 149 30.14 -12.04 42.48
N ALA A 150 29.32 -12.36 43.48
CA ALA A 150 27.88 -12.46 43.32
C ALA A 150 27.25 -11.11 42.97
N ALA A 151 27.67 -10.01 43.61
CA ALA A 151 27.22 -8.66 43.28
C ALA A 151 27.64 -8.24 41.86
N GLU A 152 28.89 -8.50 41.46
CA GLU A 152 29.39 -8.28 40.10
C GLU A 152 28.58 -9.06 39.05
N LEU A 153 28.28 -10.34 39.31
CA LEU A 153 27.45 -11.18 38.45
C LEU A 153 26.00 -10.67 38.37
N VAL A 154 25.43 -10.14 39.45
CA VAL A 154 24.09 -9.51 39.42
C VAL A 154 24.10 -8.27 38.52
N ILE A 155 25.12 -7.42 38.61
CA ILE A 155 25.27 -6.25 37.73
C ILE A 155 25.42 -6.70 36.27
N ALA A 156 26.34 -7.61 35.97
CA ALA A 156 26.56 -8.12 34.62
C ALA A 156 25.30 -8.78 34.01
N ASN A 157 24.55 -9.56 34.80
CA ASN A 157 23.28 -10.13 34.36
C ASN A 157 22.21 -9.05 34.11
N SER A 158 22.17 -7.99 34.92
CA SER A 158 21.23 -6.88 34.70
C SER A 158 21.56 -6.09 33.42
N GLU A 159 22.85 -5.91 33.11
CA GLU A 159 23.31 -5.26 31.88
C GLU A 159 23.04 -6.14 30.65
N LEU A 160 23.33 -7.43 30.71
CA LEU A 160 22.99 -8.39 29.65
C LEU A 160 21.47 -8.43 29.38
N ALA A 161 20.64 -8.37 30.42
CA ALA A 161 19.19 -8.29 30.28
C ALA A 161 18.74 -6.98 29.61
N PHE A 162 19.41 -5.85 29.87
CA PHE A 162 19.16 -4.59 29.17
C PHE A 162 19.58 -4.66 27.70
N GLN A 163 20.80 -5.14 27.41
CA GLN A 163 21.30 -5.30 26.04
C GLN A 163 20.42 -6.25 25.21
N ASN A 164 19.89 -7.32 25.80
CA ASN A 164 18.96 -8.22 25.12
C ASN A 164 17.63 -7.52 24.79
N LYS A 165 17.05 -6.73 25.72
CA LYS A 165 15.86 -5.92 25.44
C LYS A 165 16.08 -4.87 24.34
N GLU A 166 17.27 -4.27 24.25
CA GLU A 166 17.59 -3.40 23.11
C GLU A 166 17.69 -4.17 21.79
N LYS A 167 18.33 -5.35 21.78
CA LYS A 167 18.41 -6.21 20.59
C LYS A 167 17.03 -6.66 20.13
N GLU A 168 16.13 -7.02 21.04
CA GLU A 168 14.73 -7.34 20.74
C GLU A 168 13.99 -6.17 20.08
N LYS A 169 14.14 -4.95 20.59
CA LYS A 169 13.57 -3.74 19.98
C LYS A 169 14.11 -3.50 18.57
N ARG A 170 15.44 -3.51 18.38
CA ARG A 170 16.07 -3.32 17.07
C ARG A 170 15.68 -4.44 16.08
N ALA A 171 15.50 -5.67 16.55
CA ALA A 171 15.00 -6.76 15.73
C ALA A 171 13.55 -6.52 15.29
N ALA A 172 12.67 -6.04 16.17
CA ALA A 172 11.30 -5.68 15.82
C ALA A 172 11.25 -4.51 14.81
N GLU A 173 12.07 -3.47 15.00
CA GLU A 173 12.23 -2.35 14.06
C GLU A 173 12.69 -2.84 12.67
N LEU A 174 13.68 -3.72 12.61
CA LEU A 174 14.16 -4.33 11.36
C LEU A 174 13.10 -5.20 10.67
N VAL A 175 12.27 -5.93 11.43
CA VAL A 175 11.14 -6.69 10.85
C VAL A 175 10.13 -5.75 10.20
N ILE A 176 9.78 -4.63 10.87
CA ILE A 176 8.88 -3.61 10.31
C ILE A 176 9.49 -3.00 9.04
N ALA A 177 10.74 -2.53 9.10
CA ALA A 177 11.43 -1.92 7.95
C ALA A 177 11.54 -2.88 6.75
N ASN A 178 11.85 -4.16 6.99
CA ASN A 178 11.86 -5.18 5.93
C ASN A 178 10.47 -5.44 5.35
N SER A 179 9.42 -5.42 6.17
CA SER A 179 8.04 -5.59 5.69
C SER A 179 7.58 -4.42 4.82
N GLU A 180 7.97 -3.19 5.18
CA GLU A 180 7.69 -1.99 4.39
C GLU A 180 8.47 -1.98 3.07
N LEU A 181 9.77 -2.33 3.10
CA LEU A 181 10.60 -2.41 1.90
C LEU A 181 10.08 -3.50 0.93
N ALA A 182 9.60 -4.63 1.45
CA ALA A 182 8.94 -5.66 0.65
C ALA A 182 7.61 -5.17 0.03
N PHE A 183 6.84 -4.32 0.73
CA PHE A 183 5.65 -3.68 0.16
C PHE A 183 6.01 -2.69 -0.96
N GLN A 184 6.98 -1.80 -0.72
CA GLN A 184 7.45 -0.83 -1.70
C GLN A 184 8.00 -1.51 -2.96
N ASN A 185 8.69 -2.65 -2.84
CA ASN A 185 9.17 -3.41 -3.99
C ASN A 185 8.02 -4.01 -4.81
N LYS A 186 7.00 -4.61 -4.18
CA LYS A 186 5.79 -5.08 -4.87
C LYS A 186 5.05 -3.95 -5.59
N GLU A 187 5.03 -2.74 -5.01
CA GLU A 187 4.42 -1.59 -5.66
C GLU A 187 5.23 -1.11 -6.88
N LYS A 188 6.56 -1.09 -6.78
CA LYS A 188 7.46 -0.80 -7.91
C LYS A 188 7.31 -1.82 -9.04
N GLU A 189 7.18 -3.11 -8.73
CA GLU A 189 6.92 -4.16 -9.72
C GLU A 189 5.61 -3.92 -10.47
N LYS A 190 4.51 -3.60 -9.76
CA LYS A 190 3.23 -3.24 -10.39
C LYS A 190 3.38 -2.04 -11.32
N ARG A 191 3.96 -0.94 -10.84
CA ARG A 191 4.20 0.27 -11.65
C ARG A 191 5.07 -0.02 -12.88
N ALA A 192 6.05 -0.91 -12.77
CA ALA A 192 6.87 -1.35 -13.90
C ALA A 192 6.06 -2.14 -14.95
N THR A 193 5.14 -3.03 -14.51
CA THR A 193 4.24 -3.73 -15.45
C THR A 193 3.23 -2.78 -16.11
N GLU A 194 2.69 -1.80 -15.39
CA GLU A 194 1.80 -0.76 -15.93
C GLU A 194 2.52 0.09 -16.99
N LEU A 195 3.75 0.52 -16.72
CA LEU A 195 4.60 1.26 -17.68
C LEU A 195 4.94 0.43 -18.92
N LEU A 196 5.19 -0.89 -18.76
CA LEU A 196 5.43 -1.77 -19.91
C LEU A 196 4.21 -1.85 -20.83
N ILE A 197 3.01 -2.02 -20.26
CA ILE A 197 1.74 -2.05 -21.01
C ILE A 197 1.51 -0.71 -21.70
N ALA A 198 1.69 0.42 -21.00
CA ALA A 198 1.55 1.76 -21.57
C ALA A 198 2.53 2.03 -22.72
N ASN A 199 3.78 1.55 -22.63
CA ASN A 199 4.76 1.66 -23.70
C ASN A 199 4.39 0.81 -24.92
N ILE A 200 3.89 -0.43 -24.73
CA ILE A 200 3.41 -1.28 -25.82
C ILE A 200 2.25 -0.58 -26.55
N GLU A 201 1.27 -0.06 -25.81
CA GLU A 201 0.13 0.70 -26.35
C GLU A 201 0.60 1.94 -27.14
N LEU A 202 1.53 2.72 -26.59
CA LEU A 202 2.13 3.87 -27.30
C LEU A 202 2.83 3.47 -28.61
N THR A 203 3.55 2.34 -28.64
CA THR A 203 4.19 1.87 -29.89
C THR A 203 3.16 1.45 -30.94
N PHE A 204 2.04 0.85 -30.52
CA PHE A 204 0.94 0.50 -31.42
C PHE A 204 0.28 1.76 -32.01
N GLN A 205 -0.07 2.73 -31.15
CA GLN A 205 -0.68 4.00 -31.58
C GLN A 205 0.23 4.82 -32.50
N ASN A 206 1.55 4.81 -32.28
CA ASN A 206 2.48 5.50 -33.17
C ASN A 206 2.56 4.83 -34.55
N LYS A 207 2.59 3.49 -34.60
CA LYS A 207 2.56 2.74 -35.86
C LYS A 207 1.26 2.99 -36.65
N GLU A 208 0.12 3.07 -35.97
CA GLU A 208 -1.15 3.40 -36.62
C GLU A 208 -1.15 4.84 -37.17
N LYS A 209 -0.59 5.81 -36.42
CA LYS A 209 -0.43 7.19 -36.90
C LYS A 209 0.47 7.29 -38.12
N GLU A 210 1.57 6.52 -38.17
CA GLU A 210 2.46 6.45 -39.34
C GLU A 210 1.72 5.90 -40.57
N GLN A 211 0.91 4.85 -40.42
CA GLN A 211 0.09 4.30 -41.50
C GLN A 211 -0.92 5.33 -42.02
N ARG A 212 -1.70 5.96 -41.12
CA ARG A 212 -2.66 7.02 -41.48
C ARG A 212 -1.97 8.22 -42.15
N ALA A 213 -0.76 8.57 -41.73
CA ALA A 213 0.01 9.65 -42.36
C ALA A 213 0.44 9.29 -43.79
N ALA A 214 0.87 8.04 -44.04
CA ALA A 214 1.21 7.56 -45.38
C ALA A 214 -0.02 7.53 -46.31
N GLU A 215 -1.18 7.08 -45.81
CA GLU A 215 -2.45 7.11 -46.53
C GLU A 215 -2.88 8.54 -46.90
N LEU A 216 -2.76 9.50 -45.96
CA LEU A 216 -3.05 10.92 -46.21
C LEU A 216 -2.12 11.53 -47.25
N ILE A 217 -0.83 11.17 -47.27
CA ILE A 217 0.11 11.63 -48.31
C ILE A 217 -0.35 11.13 -49.67
N LEU A 218 -0.68 9.84 -49.80
CA LEU A 218 -1.15 9.25 -51.06
C LEU A 218 -2.46 9.90 -51.54
N ALA A 219 -3.44 10.07 -50.64
CA ALA A 219 -4.71 10.72 -50.95
C ALA A 219 -4.53 12.19 -51.40
N ASN A 220 -3.62 12.93 -50.77
CA ASN A 220 -3.30 14.30 -51.18
C ASN A 220 -2.61 14.35 -52.55
N THR A 221 -1.72 13.40 -52.87
CA THR A 221 -1.09 13.34 -54.20
C THR A 221 -2.10 13.04 -55.32
N GLU A 222 -3.03 12.13 -55.08
CA GLU A 222 -4.12 11.81 -56.02
C GLU A 222 -5.06 13.02 -56.21
N LEU A 223 -5.44 13.70 -55.12
CA LEU A 223 -6.30 14.88 -55.17
C LEU A 223 -5.63 16.05 -55.91
N ALA A 224 -4.32 16.23 -55.75
CA ALA A 224 -3.55 17.23 -56.51
C ALA A 224 -3.57 16.91 -58.02
N PHE A 225 -3.31 15.66 -58.41
CA PHE A 225 -3.37 15.22 -59.80
C PHE A 225 -4.77 15.42 -60.42
N GLN A 226 -5.82 15.03 -59.71
CA GLN A 226 -7.20 15.25 -60.17
C GLN A 226 -7.58 16.72 -60.32
N ASN A 227 -7.02 17.62 -59.51
CA ASN A 227 -7.24 19.05 -59.66
C ASN A 227 -6.50 19.61 -60.88
N GLU A 228 -5.25 19.20 -61.10
CA GLU A 228 -4.47 19.59 -62.29
C GLU A 228 -5.18 19.16 -63.60
N GLU A 229 -5.71 17.94 -63.65
CA GLU A 229 -6.48 17.46 -64.81
C GLU A 229 -7.80 18.23 -65.01
N LYS A 230 -8.50 18.59 -63.93
CA LYS A 230 -9.69 19.46 -64.02
C LYS A 230 -9.35 20.85 -64.53
N GLU A 231 -8.23 21.44 -64.10
CA GLU A 231 -7.78 22.75 -64.58
C GLU A 231 -7.42 22.71 -66.07
N LYS A 232 -6.73 21.67 -66.54
CA LYS A 232 -6.47 21.45 -67.98
C LYS A 232 -7.77 21.32 -68.78
N GLN A 233 -8.72 20.52 -68.31
CA GLN A 233 -10.02 20.36 -68.97
C GLN A 233 -10.83 21.67 -68.99
N ALA A 234 -10.84 22.42 -67.88
CA ALA A 234 -11.49 23.73 -67.81
C ALA A 234 -10.86 24.74 -68.78
N ALA A 235 -9.53 24.79 -68.87
CA ALA A 235 -8.80 25.63 -69.82
C ALA A 235 -9.12 25.24 -71.28
N ALA A 236 -9.10 23.94 -71.60
CA ALA A 236 -9.45 23.45 -72.93
C ALA A 236 -10.90 23.79 -73.33
N LEU A 237 -11.85 23.64 -72.41
CA LEU A 237 -13.25 24.05 -72.62
C LEU A 237 -13.38 25.57 -72.83
N LEU A 238 -12.60 26.38 -72.12
CA LEU A 238 -12.61 27.84 -72.28
C LEU A 238 -12.07 28.26 -73.66
N ILE A 239 -11.02 27.60 -74.14
CA ILE A 239 -10.48 27.78 -75.49
C ILE A 239 -11.52 27.35 -76.54
N ALA A 240 -12.08 26.15 -76.43
CA ALA A 240 -13.06 25.63 -77.38
C ALA A 240 -14.33 26.50 -77.48
N ASN A 241 -14.83 27.02 -76.36
CA ASN A 241 -15.96 27.98 -76.37
C ASN A 241 -15.58 29.29 -77.08
N LYS A 242 -14.38 29.83 -76.82
CA LYS A 242 -13.91 31.05 -77.48
C LYS A 242 -13.71 30.86 -78.98
N GLU A 243 -13.22 29.70 -79.42
CA GLU A 243 -13.11 29.32 -80.82
C GLU A 243 -14.49 29.20 -81.49
N LEU A 244 -15.47 28.60 -80.80
CA LEU A 244 -16.84 28.46 -81.29
C LEU A 244 -17.57 29.82 -81.43
N ASP A 245 -17.44 30.71 -80.45
CA ASP A 245 -17.96 32.08 -80.53
C ASP A 245 -17.27 32.85 -81.68
N SER A 246 -15.95 32.71 -81.84
CA SER A 246 -15.19 33.35 -82.93
C SER A 246 -15.59 32.84 -84.31
N PHE A 247 -15.79 31.51 -84.44
CA PHE A 247 -16.28 30.88 -85.66
C PHE A 247 -17.68 31.39 -86.02
N THR A 248 -18.59 31.44 -85.04
CA THR A 248 -19.96 31.92 -85.25
C THR A 248 -19.99 33.38 -85.70
N TYR A 249 -19.13 34.23 -85.11
CA TYR A 249 -18.97 35.63 -85.49
C TYR A 249 -18.46 35.79 -86.94
N ILE A 250 -17.33 35.15 -87.28
CA ILE A 250 -16.70 35.25 -88.60
C ILE A 250 -17.63 34.69 -89.68
N SER A 251 -18.22 33.52 -89.47
CA SER A 251 -19.16 32.91 -90.42
C SER A 251 -20.39 33.79 -90.65
N SER A 252 -20.95 34.40 -89.61
CA SER A 252 -22.11 35.30 -89.75
C SER A 252 -21.76 36.51 -90.62
N HIS A 253 -20.64 37.19 -90.34
CA HIS A 253 -20.18 38.33 -91.13
C HIS A 253 -19.89 37.94 -92.60
N HIS A 254 -19.20 36.82 -92.82
CA HIS A 254 -18.84 36.35 -94.16
C HIS A 254 -20.04 35.90 -95.00
N LEU A 255 -21.15 35.50 -94.37
CA LEU A 255 -22.41 35.16 -95.04
C LEU A 255 -23.31 36.39 -95.30
N GLN A 256 -23.20 37.45 -94.49
CA GLN A 256 -23.96 38.70 -94.69
C GLN A 256 -23.55 39.44 -95.98
N GLU A 257 -22.27 39.50 -96.33
CA GLU A 257 -21.83 40.22 -97.54
C GLU A 257 -22.37 39.64 -98.87
N PRO A 258 -22.25 38.33 -99.17
CA PRO A 258 -22.84 37.76 -100.39
C PRO A 258 -24.37 37.84 -100.37
N LEU A 259 -25.00 37.72 -99.20
CA LEU A 259 -26.45 37.84 -99.06
C LEU A 259 -26.95 39.24 -99.40
N ARG A 260 -26.28 40.28 -98.90
CA ARG A 260 -26.56 41.68 -99.24
C ARG A 260 -26.42 41.93 -100.75
N LYS A 261 -25.43 41.31 -101.41
CA LYS A 261 -25.28 41.39 -102.88
C LYS A 261 -26.46 40.74 -103.59
N ILE A 262 -26.90 39.54 -103.16
CA ILE A 262 -28.10 38.87 -103.72
C ILE A 262 -29.34 39.76 -103.57
N GLN A 263 -29.55 40.38 -102.42
CA GLN A 263 -30.67 41.31 -102.19
C GLN A 263 -30.61 42.53 -103.11
N VAL A 264 -29.46 43.23 -103.17
CA VAL A 264 -29.28 44.43 -104.00
C VAL A 264 -29.50 44.12 -105.48
N PHE A 265 -28.95 43.03 -106.01
CA PHE A 265 -29.17 42.66 -107.41
C PHE A 265 -30.61 42.19 -107.69
N SER A 266 -31.23 41.42 -106.78
CA SER A 266 -32.63 40.98 -106.95
C SER A 266 -33.60 42.16 -106.92
N ASN A 267 -33.41 43.10 -105.99
CA ASN A 267 -34.22 44.30 -105.88
C ASN A 267 -34.02 45.20 -107.11
N ARG A 268 -32.77 45.41 -107.54
CA ARG A 268 -32.46 46.18 -108.75
C ARG A 268 -33.09 45.60 -110.02
N ILE A 269 -33.13 44.27 -110.16
CA ILE A 269 -33.84 43.61 -111.29
C ILE A 269 -35.36 43.80 -111.16
N LEU A 270 -35.91 43.81 -109.95
CA LEU A 270 -37.33 44.09 -109.70
C LEU A 270 -37.72 45.56 -109.88
N THR A 271 -36.78 46.51 -109.81
CA THR A 271 -37.02 47.95 -110.05
C THR A 271 -36.73 48.36 -111.50
N ASP A 272 -35.54 48.05 -112.00
CA ASP A 272 -35.00 48.59 -113.24
C ASP A 272 -35.54 47.80 -114.46
N GLU A 273 -35.72 46.49 -114.32
CA GLU A 273 -36.09 45.57 -115.40
C GLU A 273 -37.54 45.03 -115.28
N HIS A 274 -38.35 45.60 -114.37
CA HIS A 274 -39.67 45.05 -114.01
C HIS A 274 -40.57 44.75 -115.20
N GLN A 275 -40.61 45.68 -116.17
CA GLN A 275 -41.46 45.61 -117.36
C GLN A 275 -40.93 44.64 -118.44
N ASN A 276 -39.63 44.34 -118.41
CA ASN A 276 -38.97 43.41 -119.32
C ASN A 276 -39.04 41.96 -118.83
N LEU A 277 -39.37 41.75 -117.54
CA LEU A 277 -39.56 40.43 -116.95
C LEU A 277 -40.94 39.84 -117.29
N SER A 278 -40.97 38.56 -117.65
CA SER A 278 -42.23 37.80 -117.62
C SER A 278 -42.80 37.74 -116.20
N THR A 279 -44.11 37.50 -116.08
CA THR A 279 -44.80 37.33 -114.78
C THR A 279 -44.16 36.24 -113.90
N LYS A 280 -43.66 35.15 -114.51
CA LYS A 280 -42.87 34.11 -113.82
C LYS A 280 -41.51 34.65 -113.34
N GLY A 281 -40.84 35.47 -114.14
CA GLY A 281 -39.58 36.12 -113.76
C GLY A 281 -39.74 37.04 -112.56
N GLN A 282 -40.75 37.93 -112.58
CA GLN A 282 -41.10 38.79 -111.44
C GLN A 282 -41.38 37.96 -110.17
N TYR A 283 -42.19 36.90 -110.30
CA TYR A 283 -42.48 35.97 -109.20
C TYR A 283 -41.22 35.32 -108.62
N TYR A 284 -40.31 34.82 -109.46
CA TYR A 284 -39.07 34.20 -108.98
C TYR A 284 -38.13 35.20 -108.30
N PHE A 285 -37.95 36.41 -108.84
CA PHE A 285 -37.13 37.42 -108.17
C PHE A 285 -37.75 37.87 -106.84
N LYS A 286 -39.08 38.02 -106.75
CA LYS A 286 -39.75 38.34 -105.49
C LYS A 286 -39.60 37.22 -104.45
N ARG A 287 -39.68 35.96 -104.88
CA ARG A 287 -39.37 34.77 -104.05
C ARG A 287 -37.92 34.77 -103.55
N THR A 288 -36.95 35.14 -104.39
CA THR A 288 -35.53 35.25 -104.02
C THR A 288 -35.30 36.38 -103.01
N GLU A 289 -35.92 37.54 -103.20
CA GLU A 289 -35.85 38.67 -102.26
C GLU A 289 -36.35 38.27 -100.87
N ILE A 290 -37.54 37.64 -100.78
CA ILE A 290 -38.12 37.15 -99.52
C ILE A 290 -37.21 36.10 -98.86
N ALA A 291 -36.70 35.14 -99.62
CA ALA A 291 -35.79 34.11 -99.10
C ALA A 291 -34.48 34.71 -98.58
N ALA A 292 -33.93 35.71 -99.27
CA ALA A 292 -32.71 36.40 -98.86
C ALA A 292 -32.93 37.27 -97.62
N ALA A 293 -34.05 37.99 -97.53
CA ALA A 293 -34.46 38.71 -96.32
C ALA A 293 -34.60 37.79 -95.11
N ARG A 294 -35.26 36.64 -95.27
CA ARG A 294 -35.40 35.63 -94.20
C ARG A 294 -34.05 35.09 -93.71
N LEU A 295 -33.11 34.84 -94.63
CA LEU A 295 -31.76 34.39 -94.26
C LEU A 295 -30.98 35.49 -93.52
N GLN A 296 -31.19 36.76 -93.87
CA GLN A 296 -30.54 37.90 -93.23
C GLN A 296 -31.00 38.06 -91.77
N THR A 297 -32.29 37.88 -91.50
CA THR A 297 -32.84 37.82 -90.13
C THR A 297 -32.27 36.62 -89.36
N LEU A 298 -32.20 35.43 -89.98
CA LEU A 298 -31.66 34.23 -89.34
C LEU A 298 -30.17 34.39 -88.93
N LEU A 299 -29.35 35.01 -89.78
CA LEU A 299 -27.95 35.32 -89.45
C LEU A 299 -27.84 36.35 -88.31
N ASN A 300 -28.69 37.37 -88.30
CA ASN A 300 -28.70 38.40 -87.24
C ASN A 300 -29.14 37.83 -85.88
N ASP A 301 -30.16 36.96 -85.88
CA ASP A 301 -30.63 36.28 -84.68
C ASP A 301 -29.57 35.31 -84.13
N LEU A 302 -28.90 34.55 -85.01
CA LEU A 302 -27.81 33.65 -84.62
C LEU A 302 -26.61 34.42 -84.03
N LEU A 303 -26.25 35.55 -84.63
CA LEU A 303 -25.22 36.44 -84.12
C LEU A 303 -25.60 37.01 -82.73
N THR A 304 -26.86 37.43 -82.56
CA THR A 304 -27.40 37.92 -81.29
C THR A 304 -27.36 36.83 -80.20
N TYR A 305 -27.74 35.60 -80.56
CA TYR A 305 -27.67 34.44 -79.67
C TYR A 305 -26.24 34.13 -79.21
N SER A 306 -25.25 34.15 -80.13
CA SER A 306 -23.83 33.95 -79.78
C SER A 306 -23.27 35.12 -78.96
N GLN A 307 -23.51 36.37 -79.35
CA GLN A 307 -23.03 37.55 -78.60
C GLN A 307 -23.60 37.62 -77.17
N THR A 308 -24.76 37.01 -76.92
CA THR A 308 -25.35 36.87 -75.58
C THR A 308 -24.46 36.06 -74.61
N ASN A 309 -23.48 35.27 -75.09
CA ASN A 309 -22.45 34.63 -74.23
C ASN A 309 -21.39 35.61 -73.68
N SER A 310 -21.16 36.75 -74.34
CA SER A 310 -19.94 37.55 -74.15
C SER A 310 -19.72 38.06 -72.73
N THR A 311 -18.44 38.19 -72.36
CA THR A 311 -17.94 38.29 -70.98
C THR A 311 -18.31 39.56 -70.21
N ASP A 312 -18.83 40.59 -70.86
CA ASP A 312 -19.11 41.90 -70.25
C ASP A 312 -20.47 41.94 -69.53
N LYS A 313 -20.69 41.01 -68.60
CA LYS A 313 -21.92 40.83 -67.80
C LYS A 313 -22.06 41.91 -66.71
N LYS A 314 -22.20 43.17 -67.14
CA LYS A 314 -22.43 44.33 -66.27
C LYS A 314 -23.89 44.39 -65.83
N PHE A 315 -24.17 43.79 -64.68
CA PHE A 315 -25.44 43.95 -63.98
C PHE A 315 -25.53 45.36 -63.39
N VAL A 316 -26.67 46.02 -63.60
CA VAL A 316 -26.95 47.39 -63.14
C VAL A 316 -28.36 47.41 -62.56
N ASP A 317 -28.56 48.02 -61.38
CA ASP A 317 -29.91 48.24 -60.88
C ASP A 317 -30.66 49.19 -61.82
N THR A 318 -31.68 48.65 -62.49
CA THR A 318 -32.32 49.32 -63.62
C THR A 318 -33.83 49.29 -63.46
N ASN A 319 -34.45 50.47 -63.60
CA ASN A 319 -35.90 50.61 -63.64
C ASN A 319 -36.45 49.96 -64.92
N LEU A 320 -37.11 48.81 -64.77
CA LEU A 320 -37.58 47.98 -65.87
C LEU A 320 -38.65 48.67 -66.73
N ASN A 321 -39.43 49.59 -66.14
CA ASN A 321 -40.42 50.39 -66.85
C ASN A 321 -39.74 51.23 -67.96
N THR A 322 -38.52 51.73 -67.73
CA THR A 322 -37.77 52.51 -68.73
C THR A 322 -37.27 51.66 -69.90
N ILE A 323 -37.06 50.35 -69.67
CA ILE A 323 -36.69 49.41 -70.74
C ILE A 323 -37.94 49.08 -71.57
N VAL A 324 -39.07 48.76 -70.93
CA VAL A 324 -40.34 48.49 -71.61
C VAL A 324 -40.78 49.70 -72.45
N GLN A 325 -40.71 50.92 -71.91
CA GLN A 325 -41.05 52.15 -72.66
C GLN A 325 -40.20 52.31 -73.93
N LYS A 326 -38.89 52.00 -73.88
CA LYS A 326 -38.02 52.02 -75.06
C LYS A 326 -38.43 50.96 -76.09
N VAL A 327 -38.75 49.74 -75.65
CA VAL A 327 -39.19 48.66 -76.56
C VAL A 327 -40.54 48.98 -77.20
N VAL A 328 -41.50 49.51 -76.44
CA VAL A 328 -42.80 49.94 -76.97
C VAL A 328 -42.65 51.10 -77.96
N LEU A 329 -41.71 52.02 -77.73
CA LEU A 329 -41.39 53.08 -78.69
C LEU A 329 -40.72 52.55 -79.97
N ASP A 330 -39.79 51.60 -79.84
CA ASP A 330 -39.13 50.96 -80.99
C ASP A 330 -40.11 50.13 -81.86
N LEU A 331 -41.20 49.62 -81.28
CA LEU A 331 -42.23 48.81 -81.94
C LEU A 331 -43.53 49.59 -82.23
N LYS A 332 -43.47 50.93 -82.19
CA LYS A 332 -44.65 51.79 -82.30
C LYS A 332 -45.44 51.53 -83.59
N ASP A 333 -44.77 51.43 -84.72
CA ASP A 333 -45.42 51.28 -86.03
C ASP A 333 -46.17 49.93 -86.14
N ASP A 334 -45.57 48.83 -85.66
CA ASP A 334 -46.21 47.51 -85.58
C ASP A 334 -47.45 47.50 -84.67
N ILE A 335 -47.37 48.25 -83.54
CA ILE A 335 -48.46 48.39 -82.57
C ILE A 335 -49.61 49.18 -83.16
N GLU A 336 -49.34 50.29 -83.87
CA GLU A 336 -50.35 51.11 -84.52
C GLU A 336 -51.01 50.37 -85.71
N GLU A 337 -50.24 49.67 -86.56
CA GLU A 337 -50.75 48.87 -87.68
C GLU A 337 -51.72 47.79 -87.19
N LYS A 338 -51.34 47.04 -86.15
CA LYS A 338 -52.16 45.95 -85.59
C LYS A 338 -53.21 46.40 -84.58
N LYS A 339 -53.27 47.71 -84.27
CA LYS A 339 -54.14 48.28 -83.22
C LYS A 339 -53.98 47.56 -81.87
N ALA A 340 -52.74 47.23 -81.52
CA ALA A 340 -52.42 46.48 -80.32
C ALA A 340 -52.53 47.37 -79.07
N ILE A 341 -52.94 46.75 -77.96
CA ILE A 341 -53.05 47.37 -76.64
C ILE A 341 -51.97 46.76 -75.76
N VAL A 342 -51.01 47.58 -75.32
CA VAL A 342 -49.93 47.16 -74.41
C VAL A 342 -50.15 47.77 -73.03
N GLU A 343 -50.57 46.95 -72.07
CA GLU A 343 -50.75 47.35 -70.68
C GLU A 343 -49.49 47.02 -69.87
N VAL A 344 -48.90 48.02 -69.23
CA VAL A 344 -47.69 47.87 -68.41
C VAL A 344 -48.01 48.28 -66.97
N SER A 345 -47.96 47.30 -66.06
CA SER A 345 -48.02 47.56 -64.61
C SER A 345 -46.66 48.04 -64.09
N VAL A 346 -46.61 48.64 -62.89
CA VAL A 346 -45.35 49.12 -62.31
C VAL A 346 -44.38 47.95 -62.05
N LEU A 347 -43.32 47.87 -62.85
CA LEU A 347 -42.37 46.74 -62.81
C LEU A 347 -41.25 46.88 -61.77
N GLY A 348 -41.09 48.07 -61.18
CA GLY A 348 -40.00 48.37 -60.24
C GLY A 348 -38.59 48.37 -60.86
N ASN A 349 -37.59 48.23 -59.99
CA ASN A 349 -36.18 48.09 -60.33
C ASN A 349 -35.75 46.62 -60.21
N ALA A 350 -34.77 46.22 -61.02
CA ALA A 350 -34.08 44.94 -60.87
C ALA A 350 -32.61 45.06 -61.31
N THR A 351 -31.75 44.28 -60.66
CA THR A 351 -30.34 44.10 -61.01
C THR A 351 -30.21 43.26 -62.28
N VAL A 352 -30.12 43.91 -63.44
CA VAL A 352 -30.14 43.26 -64.76
C VAL A 352 -29.07 43.80 -65.71
N ILE A 353 -28.80 43.11 -66.81
CA ILE A 353 -27.99 43.58 -67.93
C ILE A 353 -28.93 44.31 -68.91
N PRO A 354 -28.93 45.66 -68.99
CA PRO A 354 -30.05 46.39 -69.61
C PRO A 354 -30.25 46.12 -71.11
N LEU A 355 -29.16 45.88 -71.83
CA LEU A 355 -29.21 45.53 -73.26
C LEU A 355 -29.83 44.15 -73.51
N GLN A 356 -29.48 43.16 -72.68
CA GLN A 356 -30.09 41.83 -72.77
C GLN A 356 -31.57 41.90 -72.36
N PHE A 357 -31.92 42.65 -71.31
CA PHE A 357 -33.32 42.79 -70.90
C PHE A 357 -34.18 43.52 -71.94
N LYS A 358 -33.62 44.50 -72.67
CA LYS A 358 -34.27 45.13 -73.82
C LYS A 358 -34.60 44.11 -74.91
N GLU A 359 -33.62 43.28 -75.29
CA GLU A 359 -33.79 42.30 -76.36
C GLU A 359 -34.76 41.17 -75.95
N LEU A 360 -34.76 40.75 -74.68
CA LEU A 360 -35.75 39.82 -74.12
C LEU A 360 -37.17 40.35 -74.27
N LEU A 361 -37.42 41.59 -73.84
CA LEU A 361 -38.75 42.20 -73.88
C LEU A 361 -39.21 42.40 -75.33
N LYS A 362 -38.31 42.85 -76.20
CA LYS A 362 -38.57 42.98 -77.64
C LYS A 362 -38.97 41.64 -78.27
N ASN A 363 -38.22 40.56 -78.02
CA ASN A 363 -38.56 39.24 -78.58
C ASN A 363 -39.92 38.72 -78.12
N LEU A 364 -40.30 38.95 -76.86
CA LEU A 364 -41.62 38.56 -76.36
C LEU A 364 -42.75 39.41 -76.96
N ILE A 365 -42.61 40.73 -76.96
CA ILE A 365 -43.64 41.64 -77.53
C ILE A 365 -43.80 41.41 -79.04
N CYS A 366 -42.70 41.27 -79.80
CA CYS A 366 -42.76 40.92 -81.21
C CYS A 366 -43.47 39.57 -81.46
N ASN A 367 -43.24 38.55 -80.61
CA ASN A 367 -43.95 37.28 -80.71
C ASN A 367 -45.46 37.45 -80.45
N SER A 368 -45.85 38.17 -79.40
CA SER A 368 -47.27 38.42 -79.09
C SER A 368 -47.99 39.24 -80.17
N LEU A 369 -47.31 40.21 -80.80
CA LEU A 369 -47.81 40.94 -81.97
C LEU A 369 -47.88 40.05 -83.21
N LYS A 370 -46.90 39.17 -83.42
CA LYS A 370 -46.84 38.27 -84.58
C LYS A 370 -47.92 37.19 -84.54
N PHE A 371 -48.07 36.51 -83.40
CA PHE A 371 -48.99 35.38 -83.20
C PHE A 371 -50.36 35.83 -82.68
N SER A 372 -50.75 37.08 -82.97
CA SER A 372 -52.08 37.63 -82.72
C SER A 372 -53.16 36.93 -83.55
N ARG A 373 -54.40 36.84 -83.05
CA ARG A 373 -55.51 36.25 -83.82
C ARG A 373 -56.01 37.21 -84.91
N PRO A 374 -56.28 36.72 -86.13
CA PRO A 374 -56.96 37.51 -87.15
C PRO A 374 -58.28 38.09 -86.63
N GLY A 375 -58.50 39.39 -86.84
CA GLY A 375 -59.75 40.07 -86.49
C GLY A 375 -59.89 40.55 -85.04
N PHE A 376 -58.94 40.26 -84.16
CA PHE A 376 -58.92 40.75 -82.77
C PHE A 376 -57.69 41.63 -82.53
N PRO A 377 -57.81 42.78 -81.82
CA PRO A 377 -56.65 43.57 -81.44
C PRO A 377 -55.74 42.76 -80.49
N PRO A 378 -54.42 42.70 -80.73
CA PRO A 378 -53.49 42.06 -79.81
C PRO A 378 -53.51 42.80 -78.46
N HIS A 379 -53.77 42.08 -77.38
CA HIS A 379 -53.74 42.63 -76.01
C HIS A 379 -52.59 41.99 -75.27
N ILE A 380 -51.57 42.80 -74.96
CA ILE A 380 -50.33 42.37 -74.31
C ILE A 380 -50.31 43.00 -72.93
N ILE A 381 -50.16 42.18 -71.90
CA ILE A 381 -50.19 42.61 -70.51
C ILE A 381 -48.86 42.24 -69.87
N ILE A 382 -48.13 43.24 -69.39
CA ILE A 382 -46.85 43.08 -68.70
C ILE A 382 -47.05 43.43 -67.23
N LYS A 383 -46.92 42.41 -66.36
CA LYS A 383 -47.18 42.52 -64.93
C LYS A 383 -45.94 42.13 -64.13
N ASN A 384 -45.75 42.81 -63.01
CA ASN A 384 -44.87 42.34 -61.94
C ASN A 384 -45.77 41.74 -60.86
N HIS A 385 -45.48 40.51 -60.45
CA HIS A 385 -46.15 39.89 -59.32
C HIS A 385 -45.34 40.20 -58.05
N ILE A 386 -46.05 40.66 -57.02
CA ILE A 386 -45.55 41.12 -55.71
C ILE A 386 -44.35 40.27 -55.24
N PRO A 387 -43.26 40.91 -54.77
CA PRO A 387 -41.94 40.29 -54.73
C PRO A 387 -41.87 39.14 -53.73
N PHE A 388 -40.78 38.36 -53.82
CA PHE A 388 -40.34 37.47 -52.74
C PHE A 388 -41.11 36.15 -52.58
N ALA A 389 -41.66 35.61 -53.67
CA ALA A 389 -42.09 34.22 -53.69
C ALA A 389 -40.88 33.26 -53.58
N ARG A 390 -40.81 32.50 -52.48
CA ARG A 390 -39.82 31.44 -52.27
C ARG A 390 -40.10 30.30 -53.25
N SER A 391 -39.27 30.16 -54.29
CA SER A 391 -39.44 29.07 -55.28
C SER A 391 -39.49 27.71 -54.58
N LYS A 392 -40.48 26.88 -54.95
CA LYS A 392 -40.69 25.52 -54.43
C LYS A 392 -40.07 24.44 -55.33
N ASP A 393 -39.21 24.83 -56.27
CA ASP A 393 -38.58 23.88 -57.18
C ASP A 393 -37.53 23.04 -56.43
N ARG A 394 -37.82 21.74 -56.25
CA ARG A 394 -37.14 20.85 -55.30
C ARG A 394 -35.68 20.52 -55.67
N ASN A 395 -35.22 20.93 -56.85
CA ASN A 395 -33.92 20.56 -57.41
C ASN A 395 -32.86 21.68 -57.40
N GLN A 396 -33.12 22.84 -56.78
CA GLN A 396 -32.09 23.87 -56.60
C GLN A 396 -32.02 24.38 -55.15
N SER A 397 -30.89 24.14 -54.48
CA SER A 397 -30.63 24.49 -53.07
C SER A 397 -30.42 26.00 -52.80
N LYS A 398 -31.13 26.88 -53.49
CA LYS A 398 -31.08 28.34 -53.27
C LYS A 398 -32.46 28.91 -52.97
N SER A 399 -32.73 29.05 -51.68
CA SER A 399 -33.87 29.81 -51.14
C SER A 399 -33.64 31.32 -51.36
N GLY A 400 -33.77 31.78 -52.61
CA GLY A 400 -33.59 33.18 -53.00
C GLY A 400 -34.89 33.99 -53.04
N TYR A 401 -34.71 35.31 -53.00
CA TYR A 401 -35.73 36.28 -53.36
C TYR A 401 -35.72 36.51 -54.87
N TYR A 402 -36.88 36.43 -55.53
CA TYR A 402 -37.00 36.59 -56.98
C TYR A 402 -37.92 37.77 -57.34
N ALA A 403 -37.56 38.49 -58.39
CA ALA A 403 -38.42 39.41 -59.12
C ALA A 403 -39.18 38.61 -60.18
N HIS A 404 -40.52 38.67 -60.16
CA HIS A 404 -41.36 37.85 -61.03
C HIS A 404 -42.14 38.70 -62.04
N ILE A 405 -41.75 38.61 -63.31
CA ILE A 405 -42.31 39.38 -64.41
C ILE A 405 -43.09 38.41 -65.30
N SER A 406 -44.39 38.68 -65.51
CA SER A 406 -45.23 37.94 -66.45
C SER A 406 -45.55 38.81 -67.67
N ILE A 407 -45.44 38.21 -68.86
CA ILE A 407 -45.86 38.80 -70.13
C ILE A 407 -46.93 37.87 -70.70
N SER A 408 -48.18 38.31 -70.73
CA SER A 408 -49.30 37.54 -71.29
C SER A 408 -49.92 38.20 -72.50
N ASP A 409 -50.33 37.41 -73.50
CA ASP A 409 -51.06 37.87 -74.67
C ASP A 409 -52.38 37.13 -74.88
N ASN A 410 -53.25 37.70 -75.72
CA ASN A 410 -54.50 37.10 -76.19
C ASN A 410 -54.36 36.38 -77.55
N GLY A 411 -53.14 35.96 -77.94
CA GLY A 411 -52.83 35.43 -79.26
C GLY A 411 -53.44 34.06 -79.58
N ILE A 412 -52.98 33.41 -80.64
CA ILE A 412 -53.45 32.06 -81.05
C ILE A 412 -53.14 30.99 -79.99
N GLY A 413 -52.13 31.20 -79.15
CA GLY A 413 -51.62 30.20 -78.20
C GLY A 413 -51.02 28.98 -78.90
N PHE A 414 -50.49 28.05 -78.11
CA PHE A 414 -49.89 26.81 -78.58
C PHE A 414 -50.25 25.65 -77.65
N ASP A 415 -50.07 24.43 -78.12
CA ASP A 415 -50.35 23.22 -77.34
C ASP A 415 -49.32 23.06 -76.19
N PRO A 416 -49.75 22.91 -74.92
CA PRO A 416 -48.88 22.73 -73.76
C PRO A 416 -47.80 21.66 -73.89
N GLN A 417 -47.97 20.64 -74.75
CA GLN A 417 -46.93 19.62 -74.98
C GLN A 417 -45.61 20.18 -75.54
N PHE A 418 -45.64 21.37 -76.13
CA PHE A 418 -44.46 22.03 -76.70
C PHE A 418 -43.78 23.05 -75.78
N LYS A 419 -44.28 23.26 -74.55
CA LYS A 419 -43.82 24.31 -73.60
C LYS A 419 -42.30 24.37 -73.40
N ASP A 420 -41.61 23.22 -73.46
CA ASP A 420 -40.16 23.11 -73.26
C ASP A 420 -39.39 23.24 -74.59
N ARG A 421 -40.02 22.79 -75.69
CA ARG A 421 -39.48 22.77 -77.06
C ARG A 421 -39.46 24.13 -77.74
N ILE A 422 -40.41 25.02 -77.44
CA ILE A 422 -40.45 26.39 -78.01
C ILE A 422 -39.18 27.21 -77.74
N PHE A 423 -38.32 26.78 -76.81
CA PHE A 423 -37.07 27.43 -76.47
C PHE A 423 -35.81 26.76 -77.07
N GLU A 424 -35.96 25.69 -77.84
CA GLU A 424 -34.84 25.10 -78.60
C GLU A 424 -34.58 25.93 -79.87
N LEU A 425 -33.33 25.93 -80.34
CA LEU A 425 -32.96 26.64 -81.57
C LEU A 425 -33.68 26.07 -82.80
N PHE A 426 -34.13 26.96 -83.67
CA PHE A 426 -34.82 26.68 -84.94
C PHE A 426 -36.21 26.02 -84.82
N GLN A 427 -36.80 25.91 -83.63
CA GLN A 427 -38.16 25.39 -83.49
C GLN A 427 -39.21 26.44 -83.90
N CYS A 428 -40.17 26.03 -84.72
CA CYS A 428 -41.33 26.83 -85.09
C CYS A 428 -42.56 25.92 -85.16
N LEU A 429 -43.53 26.13 -84.26
CA LEU A 429 -44.73 25.28 -84.16
C LEU A 429 -45.73 25.47 -85.30
N HIS A 430 -45.63 26.59 -86.02
CA HIS A 430 -46.42 26.89 -87.21
C HIS A 430 -45.48 26.91 -88.42
N THR A 431 -45.48 25.82 -89.19
CA THR A 431 -44.63 25.63 -90.38
C THR A 431 -45.30 26.07 -91.68
N ASN A 432 -46.61 26.34 -91.66
CA ASN A 432 -47.36 26.89 -92.79
C ASN A 432 -47.15 28.42 -92.91
N SER A 433 -47.39 28.97 -94.09
CA SER A 433 -47.01 30.33 -94.51
C SER A 433 -47.74 31.50 -93.82
N GLU A 434 -48.41 31.28 -92.70
CA GLU A 434 -49.20 32.29 -92.00
C GLU A 434 -48.36 33.14 -91.03
N TYR A 435 -47.22 32.63 -90.53
CA TYR A 435 -46.42 33.32 -89.50
C TYR A 435 -44.90 33.20 -89.72
N GLU A 436 -44.27 34.18 -90.37
CA GLU A 436 -42.84 34.14 -90.70
C GLU A 436 -41.91 34.25 -89.49
N GLY A 437 -40.92 33.35 -89.36
CA GLY A 437 -39.91 33.42 -88.28
C GLY A 437 -38.70 32.50 -88.47
N THR A 438 -37.70 32.73 -87.62
CA THR A 438 -36.40 32.03 -87.58
C THR A 438 -36.35 30.89 -86.58
N GLY A 439 -37.22 30.91 -85.56
CA GLY A 439 -37.19 29.95 -84.45
C GLY A 439 -36.06 30.18 -83.44
N ILE A 440 -35.43 31.37 -83.43
CA ILE A 440 -34.29 31.69 -82.55
C ILE A 440 -34.70 32.64 -81.40
N GLY A 441 -35.68 33.51 -81.59
CA GLY A 441 -36.05 34.55 -80.61
C GLY A 441 -36.38 34.05 -79.20
N LEU A 442 -37.10 32.93 -79.07
CA LEU A 442 -37.37 32.33 -77.75
C LEU A 442 -36.13 31.65 -77.15
N ALA A 443 -35.24 31.07 -77.96
CA ALA A 443 -33.95 30.56 -77.49
C ALA A 443 -33.07 31.71 -76.95
N ILE A 444 -33.09 32.89 -77.58
CA ILE A 444 -32.47 34.12 -77.08
C ILE A 444 -33.08 34.51 -75.72
N VAL A 445 -34.41 34.55 -75.58
CA VAL A 445 -35.09 34.82 -74.30
C VAL A 445 -34.64 33.86 -73.20
N LYS A 446 -34.67 32.54 -73.44
CA LYS A 446 -34.22 31.54 -72.45
C LYS A 446 -32.75 31.73 -72.07
N LYS A 447 -31.88 32.02 -73.05
CA LYS A 447 -30.46 32.27 -72.83
C LYS A 447 -30.20 33.53 -72.00
N ILE A 448 -30.95 34.61 -72.24
CA ILE A 448 -30.89 35.83 -71.44
C ILE A 448 -31.32 35.56 -70.00
N VAL A 449 -32.43 34.85 -69.78
CA VAL A 449 -32.89 34.48 -68.44
C VAL A 449 -31.86 33.63 -67.70
N GLN A 450 -31.26 32.64 -68.38
CA GLN A 450 -30.16 31.84 -67.82
C GLN A 450 -28.93 32.68 -67.46
N ASN A 451 -28.56 33.67 -68.28
CA ASN A 451 -27.45 34.58 -67.98
C ASN A 451 -27.65 35.39 -66.69
N HIS A 452 -28.91 35.64 -66.32
CA HIS A 452 -29.31 36.33 -65.09
C HIS A 452 -29.55 35.35 -63.93
N ASN A 453 -29.15 34.08 -64.05
CA ASN A 453 -29.45 32.99 -63.11
C ASN A 453 -30.95 32.81 -62.82
N GLY A 454 -31.80 33.22 -63.76
CA GLY A 454 -33.25 33.17 -63.65
C GLY A 454 -33.87 31.88 -64.20
N ILE A 455 -35.18 31.79 -64.02
CA ILE A 455 -36.04 30.71 -64.53
C ILE A 455 -37.10 31.33 -65.42
N ILE A 456 -37.37 30.71 -66.57
CA ILE A 456 -38.53 31.03 -67.42
C ILE A 456 -39.45 29.83 -67.51
N THR A 457 -40.74 30.06 -67.29
CA THR A 457 -41.82 29.08 -67.47
C THR A 457 -42.87 29.65 -68.42
N THR A 458 -43.64 28.77 -69.06
CA THR A 458 -44.71 29.18 -69.99
C THR A 458 -45.99 28.43 -69.70
N THR A 459 -47.09 29.17 -69.80
CA THR A 459 -48.45 28.62 -69.82
C THR A 459 -49.13 29.11 -71.08
N SER A 460 -49.93 28.26 -71.72
CA SER A 460 -50.48 28.54 -73.05
C SER A 460 -51.69 27.67 -73.30
N GLN A 461 -52.68 28.21 -74.00
CA GLN A 461 -53.83 27.44 -74.44
C GLN A 461 -54.28 27.92 -75.81
N LEU A 462 -54.56 26.96 -76.70
CA LEU A 462 -55.10 27.20 -78.04
C LEU A 462 -56.33 28.11 -77.98
N ASN A 463 -56.28 29.20 -78.75
CA ASN A 463 -57.27 30.27 -78.78
C ASN A 463 -57.58 30.91 -77.41
N GLN A 464 -56.60 30.93 -76.50
CA GLN A 464 -56.62 31.79 -75.31
C GLN A 464 -55.35 32.65 -75.16
N GLY A 465 -54.26 32.28 -75.84
CA GLY A 465 -53.00 33.04 -75.87
C GLY A 465 -51.90 32.34 -75.08
N ALA A 466 -50.82 33.06 -74.80
CA ALA A 466 -49.68 32.56 -74.03
C ALA A 466 -49.28 33.52 -72.90
N THR A 467 -48.70 32.98 -71.83
CA THR A 467 -48.05 33.72 -70.75
C THR A 467 -46.64 33.20 -70.55
N PHE A 468 -45.67 34.12 -70.51
CA PHE A 468 -44.27 33.89 -70.23
C PHE A 468 -43.94 34.47 -68.85
N ASP A 469 -43.62 33.58 -67.91
CA ASP A 469 -43.33 33.89 -66.51
C ASP A 469 -41.83 33.83 -66.29
N ILE A 470 -41.22 34.95 -65.86
CA ILE A 470 -39.78 35.13 -65.73
C ILE A 470 -39.44 35.49 -64.29
N SER A 471 -38.68 34.61 -63.64
CA SER A 471 -38.17 34.79 -62.28
C SER A 471 -36.67 35.09 -62.32
N ILE A 472 -36.26 36.32 -61.99
CA ILE A 472 -34.84 36.70 -61.85
C ILE A 472 -34.48 36.79 -60.37
N PRO A 473 -33.39 36.14 -59.89
CA PRO A 473 -32.94 36.31 -58.51
C PRO A 473 -32.54 37.76 -58.25
N ILE A 474 -33.13 38.35 -57.22
CA ILE A 474 -32.74 39.65 -56.70
C ILE A 474 -31.47 39.44 -55.88
N SER A 475 -30.41 40.20 -56.18
CA SER A 475 -29.20 40.24 -55.36
C SER A 475 -29.52 40.87 -54.00
N GLY A 476 -29.89 40.04 -53.03
CA GLY A 476 -30.04 40.38 -51.62
C GLY A 476 -29.06 39.58 -50.79
N GLU A 477 -28.03 40.28 -50.30
CA GLU A 477 -26.92 39.83 -49.41
C GLU A 477 -25.92 38.81 -50.01
#